data_AF-A0A3M2H1J1-F1
#
_entry.id   AF-A0A3M2H1J1-F1
#
_cell.length_a   1.000
_cell.length_b   1.000
_cell.length_c   1.000
_cell.angle_alpha   90.00
_cell.angle_beta   90.00
_cell.angle_gamma   90.00
#
_symmetry.space_group_name_H-M   'P 1'
#
loop_
_entity.id
_entity.type
_entity.pdbx_description
1 polymer ?
#
loop_
_entity_poly.entity_id
_entity_poly.type
_entity_poly.pdbx_seq_one_letter_code
_entity_poly.pdbx_strand_id
1 'polypeptide(L)'
;MWIYATLFLLLGMLFVEVTYRLHRNLGLYLIAMPPKLFLFSLAFYYCYVEGMGHSVVYCLLGFVIGFFIAVLLRGFWFYGRPEGS
;
A
#
# COMPACT_ATOMS: atom_id res chain seq x y z
N MET A 1 0.79 -16.46 -10.12
CA MET A 1 -0.40 -15.76 -9.55
C MET A 1 -0.19 -15.37 -8.08
N TRP A 2 0.02 -16.32 -7.15
CA TRP A 2 0.23 -16.02 -5.71
C TRP A 2 1.35 -15.02 -5.40
N ILE A 3 2.45 -15.09 -6.14
CA ILE A 3 3.61 -14.18 -5.99
C ILE A 3 3.24 -12.72 -6.27
N TYR A 4 2.35 -12.45 -7.24
CA TYR A 4 1.94 -11.07 -7.55
C TYR A 4 0.97 -10.53 -6.50
N ALA A 5 0.08 -11.38 -5.98
CA ALA A 5 -0.82 -11.01 -4.90
C ALA A 5 -0.06 -10.65 -3.61
N THR A 6 0.99 -11.40 -3.27
CA THR A 6 1.85 -11.07 -2.12
C THR A 6 2.67 -9.80 -2.35
N LEU A 7 3.15 -9.57 -3.57
CA LEU A 7 3.82 -8.32 -3.95
C LEU A 7 2.90 -7.10 -3.78
N PHE A 8 1.65 -7.21 -4.25
CA PHE A 8 0.66 -6.14 -4.09
C PHE A 8 0.26 -5.90 -2.64
N LEU A 9 0.20 -6.96 -1.83
CA LEU A 9 -0.05 -6.87 -0.40
C LEU A 9 1.08 -6.10 0.30
N LEU A 10 2.34 -6.44 0.01
CA LEU A 10 3.51 -5.69 0.50
C LEU A 10 3.50 -4.23 0.03
N LEU A 11 3.15 -4.00 -1.23
CA LEU A 11 3.04 -2.65 -1.81
C LEU A 11 1.99 -1.81 -1.08
N GLY A 12 0.83 -2.41 -0.77
CA GLY A 12 -0.23 -1.77 0.01
C GLY A 12 0.23 -1.38 1.42
N MET A 13 0.99 -2.25 2.09
CA MET A 13 1.55 -1.95 3.42
C MET A 13 2.59 -0.82 3.36
N LEU A 14 3.51 -0.88 2.40
CA LEU A 14 4.52 0.16 2.16
C LEU A 14 3.88 1.50 1.83
N PHE A 15 2.79 1.50 1.06
CA PHE A 15 2.07 2.71 0.68
C PHE A 15 1.58 3.47 1.91
N VAL A 16 1.00 2.75 2.88
CA VAL A 16 0.52 3.32 4.16
C VAL A 16 1.70 3.81 5.01
N GLU A 17 2.74 2.99 5.17
CA GLU A 17 3.90 3.29 6.01
C GLU A 17 4.65 4.55 5.54
N VAL A 18 4.90 4.65 4.23
CA VAL A 18 5.58 5.81 3.63
C VAL A 18 4.70 7.05 3.73
N THR A 19 3.40 6.92 3.47
CA THR A 19 2.43 8.02 3.62
C THR A 19 2.39 8.56 5.05
N TYR A 20 2.39 7.68 6.05
CA TYR A 20 2.42 8.08 7.45
C TYR A 20 3.68 8.87 7.80
N ARG A 21 4.87 8.37 7.43
CA ARG A 21 6.15 9.05 7.72
C ARG A 21 6.22 10.45 7.11
N LEU A 22 5.60 10.63 5.95
CA LEU A 22 5.61 11.89 5.21
C LEU A 22 4.45 12.81 5.58
N HIS A 23 3.41 12.32 6.27
CA HIS A 23 2.24 13.13 6.62
C HIS A 23 2.57 14.38 7.45
N ARG A 24 3.60 14.32 8.30
CA ARG A 24 4.07 15.46 9.10
C ARG A 24 4.59 16.63 8.25
N ASN A 25 4.94 16.40 6.98
CA ASN A 25 5.43 17.44 6.08
C ASN A 25 4.69 17.38 4.72
N LEU A 26 3.64 18.19 4.60
CA LEU A 26 2.76 18.27 3.42
C LEU A 26 3.52 18.43 2.10
N GLY A 27 4.61 19.20 2.08
CA GLY A 27 5.42 19.38 0.87
C GLY A 27 6.10 18.09 0.41
N LEU A 28 6.71 17.35 1.35
CA LEU A 28 7.33 16.07 1.04
C LEU A 28 6.29 14.99 0.71
N TYR A 29 5.11 15.05 1.31
CA TYR A 29 3.99 14.16 0.97
C TYR A 29 3.56 14.32 -0.49
N LEU A 30 3.39 15.56 -0.97
CA LEU A 30 3.00 15.84 -2.36
C LEU A 30 4.09 15.41 -3.36
N ILE A 31 5.38 15.60 -3.03
CA ILE A 31 6.49 15.15 -3.88
C ILE A 31 6.60 13.63 -3.92
N ALA A 32 6.27 12.94 -2.83
CA ALA A 32 6.31 11.49 -2.75
C ALA A 32 5.07 10.79 -3.34
N MET A 33 4.01 11.53 -3.69
CA MET A 33 2.78 10.99 -4.29
C MET A 33 3.02 10.44 -5.71
N PRO A 34 3.61 11.20 -6.67
CA PRO A 34 3.89 10.74 -8.02
C PRO A 34 4.69 9.42 -8.08
N PRO A 35 5.82 9.24 -7.35
CA PRO A 35 6.57 7.98 -7.42
C PRO A 35 5.79 6.79 -6.84
N LYS A 36 4.91 7.00 -5.84
CA LYS A 36 4.05 5.92 -5.32
C LYS A 36 3.01 5.48 -6.33
N LEU A 37 2.34 6.42 -6.97
CA LEU A 37 1.35 6.15 -8.02
C LEU A 37 2.02 5.48 -9.23
N PHE A 38 3.23 5.92 -9.56
CA PHE A 38 4.04 5.28 -10.60
C PHE A 38 4.35 3.82 -10.25
N LEU A 39 4.89 3.55 -9.06
CA LEU A 39 5.17 2.17 -8.62
C LEU A 39 3.91 1.29 -8.60
N PHE A 40 2.78 1.83 -8.16
CA PHE A 40 1.49 1.14 -8.22
C PHE A 40 1.07 0.82 -9.65
N SER A 41 1.11 1.81 -10.56
CA SER A 41 0.76 1.62 -11.97
C SER A 41 1.68 0.61 -12.67
N LEU A 42 2.98 0.63 -12.34
CA LEU A 42 3.97 -0.28 -12.90
C LEU A 42 3.72 -1.71 -12.42
N ALA A 43 3.53 -1.92 -11.12
CA ALA A 43 3.15 -3.22 -10.57
C ALA A 43 1.83 -3.72 -11.19
N PHE A 44 0.88 -2.80 -11.45
CA PHE A 44 -0.44 -3.14 -12.00
C PHE A 44 -0.34 -3.57 -13.46
N TYR A 45 0.46 -2.84 -14.23
CA TYR A 45 0.79 -3.21 -15.60
C TYR A 45 1.46 -4.59 -15.67
N TYR A 46 2.44 -4.88 -14.81
CA TYR A 46 3.06 -6.20 -14.75
C TYR A 46 2.06 -7.31 -14.44
N CYS A 47 1.14 -7.08 -13.49
CA CYS A 47 0.11 -8.06 -13.16
C CYS A 47 -0.87 -8.30 -14.33
N TYR A 48 -1.17 -7.26 -15.12
CA TYR A 48 -1.98 -7.37 -16.33
C TYR A 48 -1.29 -8.16 -17.44
N VAL A 49 -0.01 -7.87 -17.72
CA VAL A 49 0.76 -8.51 -18.79
C VAL A 49 1.00 -9.99 -18.52
N GLU A 50 1.39 -10.36 -17.31
CA GLU A 50 1.76 -11.75 -16.96
C GLU A 50 0.55 -12.65 -16.66
N GLY A 51 -0.54 -12.08 -16.14
CA GLY A 51 -1.57 -12.86 -15.46
C GLY A 51 -2.92 -12.99 -16.18
N MET A 52 -3.10 -12.35 -17.33
CA MET A 52 -4.41 -12.14 -17.96
C MET A 52 -5.40 -11.36 -17.04
N GLY A 53 -6.57 -10.96 -17.56
CA GLY A 53 -7.49 -10.04 -16.86
C GLY A 53 -7.91 -10.46 -15.45
N HIS A 54 -8.00 -11.76 -15.16
CA HIS A 54 -8.38 -12.26 -13.83
C HIS A 54 -7.31 -12.01 -12.75
N SER A 55 -6.03 -11.99 -13.11
CA SER A 55 -4.95 -11.76 -12.15
C SER A 55 -4.94 -10.33 -11.61
N VAL A 56 -5.41 -9.37 -12.41
CA VAL A 56 -5.54 -7.96 -12.03
C VAL A 56 -6.44 -7.81 -10.81
N VAL A 57 -7.56 -8.54 -10.77
CA VAL A 57 -8.51 -8.50 -9.65
C VAL A 57 -7.85 -9.03 -8.37
N TYR A 58 -7.10 -10.13 -8.46
CA TYR A 58 -6.37 -10.68 -7.31
C TYR A 58 -5.25 -9.74 -6.82
N CYS A 59 -4.55 -9.06 -7.72
CA CYS A 59 -3.56 -8.04 -7.35
C CYS A 59 -4.22 -6.85 -6.64
N LEU A 60 -5.33 -6.32 -7.17
CA LEU A 60 -6.09 -5.26 -6.50
C LEU A 60 -6.56 -5.67 -5.11
N LEU A 61 -7.14 -6.87 -4.98
CA LEU A 61 -7.56 -7.42 -3.69
C LEU A 61 -6.37 -7.52 -2.72
N GLY A 62 -5.22 -8.04 -3.18
CA GLY A 62 -4.00 -8.10 -2.38
C GLY A 62 -3.57 -6.74 -1.85
N PHE A 63 -3.58 -5.70 -2.70
CA PHE A 63 -3.24 -4.34 -2.30
C PHE A 63 -4.23 -3.73 -1.32
N VAL A 64 -5.53 -3.88 -1.56
CA VAL A 64 -6.58 -3.40 -0.66
C VAL A 64 -6.46 -4.06 0.71
N ILE A 65 -6.28 -5.39 0.74
CA ILE A 65 -6.08 -6.15 1.96
C ILE A 65 -4.82 -5.67 2.69
N GLY A 66 -3.68 -5.56 1.99
CA GLY A 66 -2.42 -5.06 2.55
C GLY A 66 -2.54 -3.64 3.11
N PHE A 67 -3.27 -2.76 2.40
CA PHE A 67 -3.56 -1.40 2.84
C PHE A 67 -4.33 -1.40 4.16
N PHE A 68 -5.45 -2.13 4.23
CA PHE A 68 -6.26 -2.19 5.45
C PHE A 68 -5.51 -2.87 6.61
N ILE A 69 -4.73 -3.92 6.34
CA ILE A 69 -3.87 -4.56 7.36
C ILE A 69 -2.89 -3.53 7.94
N ALA A 70 -2.20 -2.75 7.10
CA ALA A 70 -1.26 -1.75 7.59
C ALA A 70 -1.97 -0.62 8.36
N VAL A 71 -3.14 -0.17 7.91
CA VAL A 71 -3.95 0.83 8.63
C VAL A 71 -4.39 0.29 9.99
N LEU A 72 -4.88 -0.95 10.05
CA LEU A 72 -5.32 -1.59 11.30
C LEU A 72 -4.15 -1.81 12.25
N LEU A 73 -3.04 -2.39 11.78
CA LEU A 73 -1.83 -2.60 12.58
C LEU A 73 -1.34 -1.29 13.20
N ARG A 74 -1.33 -0.21 12.40
CA ARG A 74 -0.99 1.14 12.87
C ARG A 74 -2.02 1.68 13.87
N GLY A 75 -3.31 1.51 13.60
CA GLY A 75 -4.39 1.90 14.50
C GLY A 75 -4.26 1.22 15.87
N PHE A 76 -4.01 -0.08 15.90
CA PHE A 76 -3.75 -0.82 17.14
C PHE A 76 -2.47 -0.36 17.84
N TRP A 77 -1.40 -0.05 17.10
CA TRP A 77 -0.13 0.37 17.70
C TRP A 77 -0.18 1.78 18.34
N PHE A 78 -0.94 2.70 17.73
CA PHE A 78 -1.04 4.09 18.22
C PHE A 78 -2.21 4.30 19.19
N TYR A 79 -3.38 3.71 18.97
CA TYR A 79 -4.52 3.83 19.89
C TYR A 79 -4.55 2.77 21.01
N GLY A 80 -3.79 1.69 20.88
CA GLY A 80 -3.57 0.71 21.96
C GLY A 80 -2.52 1.16 22.97
N ARG A 81 -1.71 2.18 22.62
CA ARG A 81 -0.90 2.92 23.59
C ARG A 81 -1.79 4.06 24.06
N PRO A 82 -2.16 4.16 25.35
CA PRO A 82 -2.79 5.38 25.82
C PRO A 82 -1.81 6.53 25.53
N GLU A 83 -2.13 7.36 24.55
CA GLU A 83 -1.67 8.74 24.48
C GLU A 83 -2.35 9.47 25.65
N GLY A 84 -1.95 9.09 26.86
CA GLY A 84 -2.47 9.59 28.13
C GLY A 84 -1.42 10.47 28.76
N SER A 85 -1.64 11.78 28.60
CA SER A 85 -1.21 12.90 29.45
C SER A 85 0.27 13.04 29.79
#